data_AF-A0AA88KRA3-F1
#
_entry.id   AF-A0AA88KRA3-F1
#
_cell.length_a   1.000
_cell.length_b   1.000
_cell.length_c   1.000
_cell.angle_alpha   90.00
_cell.angle_beta   90.00
_cell.angle_gamma   90.00
#
_symmetry.space_group_name_H-M   'P 1'
#
loop_
_entity.id
_entity.type
_entity.pdbx_description
1 polymer ?
#
loop_
_entity_poly.entity_id
_entity_poly.type
_entity_poly.pdbx_seq_one_letter_code
_entity_poly.pdbx_strand_id
1 'polypeptide(L)'
;MLQREHCCTIEYDGYLVHGSENSNDRDVLYYILDPKPFPSFQQCSEFCRTVKININHDDDEANSSSLVPNDNNHGREVVEENRNICLIKDGYIVQIYKGNEDEANNALLRTYPLHLKEQEYENPVKYSMERVCILKIIRTCRALLTWFTKNKHRGTIKKALRSHDFNEYLGVLKNVVDISNQEFYKLISNKDAIKSLAFQLGQTIALIRGIEVYTKNEISELFPELSDMLTRREFTTETFDILNKYKNELVAHLACVKSFKLTNTSWDIFFCDSNDPSFDDRLLLCQQLNGVVIDMKVGVEFCIFFPHIPRTPLNPNVLFAFYSVTEEHTNNKKIHYWMCKDYTKNNFENHFEVFVQTHSKQDLLDALREEIVKSVNYDLVFDISNGMRVIGKRHKLSHKTVTV
;
A
#
# COMPACT_ATOMS: atom_id res chain seq x y z
N MET A 1 -12.73 5.17 -42.87
CA MET A 1 -13.58 5.39 -41.69
C MET A 1 -12.76 5.05 -40.45
N LEU A 2 -12.04 6.01 -39.88
CA LEU A 2 -11.27 5.82 -38.63
C LEU A 2 -11.68 6.95 -37.68
N GLN A 3 -12.92 6.86 -37.18
CA GLN A 3 -13.34 7.61 -35.99
C GLN A 3 -12.93 6.78 -34.77
N ARG A 4 -11.86 7.20 -34.10
CA ARG A 4 -11.62 6.86 -32.69
C ARG A 4 -11.15 8.12 -31.97
N GLU A 5 -12.09 9.03 -31.78
CA GLU A 5 -11.98 10.14 -30.82
C GLU A 5 -13.16 10.04 -29.85
N HIS A 6 -13.13 9.02 -29.01
CA HIS A 6 -13.82 9.09 -27.73
C HIS A 6 -12.74 9.20 -26.68
N CYS A 7 -12.17 10.40 -26.56
CA CYS A 7 -11.33 10.75 -25.42
C CYS A 7 -12.20 10.57 -24.18
N CYS A 8 -11.88 9.59 -23.35
CA CYS A 8 -12.72 9.25 -22.21
C CYS A 8 -12.66 10.40 -21.20
N THR A 9 -13.70 11.24 -21.18
CA THR A 9 -13.79 12.35 -20.25
C THR A 9 -14.20 11.79 -18.89
N ILE A 10 -13.28 11.82 -17.93
CA ILE A 10 -13.62 11.57 -16.52
C ILE A 10 -14.16 12.86 -15.94
N GLU A 11 -15.37 12.79 -15.37
CA GLU A 11 -15.93 13.87 -14.56
C GLU A 11 -15.32 13.81 -13.15
N TYR A 12 -14.86 14.96 -12.63
CA TYR A 12 -14.31 15.12 -11.30
C TYR A 12 -14.81 16.43 -10.68
N ASP A 13 -14.80 16.52 -9.35
CA ASP A 13 -15.34 17.66 -8.60
C ASP A 13 -14.27 18.72 -8.27
N GLY A 14 -13.00 18.33 -8.33
CA GLY A 14 -11.86 19.23 -8.22
C GLY A 14 -10.54 18.48 -8.26
N TYR A 15 -9.45 19.19 -7.97
CA TYR A 15 -8.12 18.63 -7.88
C TYR A 15 -7.29 19.34 -6.82
N LEU A 16 -6.28 18.66 -6.29
CA LEU A 16 -5.36 19.20 -5.30
C LEU A 16 -3.91 18.92 -5.69
N VAL A 17 -3.04 19.91 -5.48
CA VAL A 17 -1.59 19.73 -5.58
C VAL A 17 -1.08 19.17 -4.25
N HIS A 18 -0.19 18.19 -4.28
CA HIS A 18 0.34 17.57 -3.06
C HIS A 18 1.80 17.13 -3.23
N GLY A 19 2.41 16.60 -2.16
CA GLY A 19 3.80 16.12 -2.19
C GLY A 19 4.81 17.18 -1.72
N SER A 20 6.08 16.98 -2.07
CA SER A 20 7.18 17.87 -1.61
C SER A 20 7.23 19.17 -2.44
N GLU A 21 7.37 20.33 -1.79
CA GLU A 21 7.49 21.64 -2.46
C GLU A 21 8.67 21.71 -3.46
N ASN A 22 9.72 20.93 -3.21
CA ASN A 22 10.93 20.88 -4.02
C ASN A 22 10.95 19.71 -5.02
N SER A 23 9.79 19.25 -5.49
CA SER A 23 9.74 18.23 -6.53
C SER A 23 9.86 18.84 -7.93
N ASN A 24 10.37 18.05 -8.88
CA ASN A 24 10.51 18.50 -10.28
C ASN A 24 9.22 18.25 -11.08
N ASP A 25 8.38 17.37 -10.56
CA ASP A 25 7.09 16.94 -11.07
C ASP A 25 5.98 17.52 -10.19
N ARG A 26 4.85 17.83 -10.81
CA ARG A 26 3.65 18.31 -10.14
C ARG A 26 2.74 17.12 -9.85
N ASP A 27 2.66 16.70 -8.59
CA ASP A 27 1.76 15.63 -8.16
C ASP A 27 0.36 16.19 -7.92
N VAL A 28 -0.61 15.73 -8.72
CA VAL A 28 -1.99 16.23 -8.69
C VAL A 28 -2.96 15.09 -8.45
N LEU A 29 -3.76 15.23 -7.39
CA LEU A 29 -4.82 14.30 -7.04
C LEU A 29 -6.17 14.89 -7.41
N TYR A 30 -6.78 14.36 -8.47
CA TYR A 30 -8.16 14.65 -8.84
C TYR A 30 -9.09 13.88 -7.92
N TYR A 31 -10.21 14.49 -7.53
CA TYR A 31 -11.16 13.83 -6.66
C TYR A 31 -12.58 13.88 -7.21
N ILE A 32 -13.31 12.82 -6.89
CA ILE A 32 -14.75 12.66 -7.09
C ILE A 32 -15.38 12.56 -5.71
N LEU A 33 -16.50 13.22 -5.49
CA LEU A 33 -17.28 13.14 -4.25
C LEU A 33 -18.37 12.08 -4.38
N ASP A 34 -18.53 11.25 -3.34
CA ASP A 34 -19.69 10.36 -3.20
C ASP A 34 -20.99 11.18 -3.28
N PRO A 35 -22.04 10.71 -3.98
CA PRO A 35 -22.25 9.34 -4.48
C PRO A 35 -21.85 9.10 -5.95
N LYS A 36 -21.03 9.95 -6.58
CA LYS A 36 -20.64 9.72 -7.98
C LYS A 36 -19.85 8.40 -8.12
N PRO A 37 -20.08 7.61 -9.18
CA PRO A 37 -19.39 6.35 -9.36
C PRO A 37 -17.91 6.57 -9.65
N PHE A 38 -17.04 5.78 -9.02
CA PHE A 38 -15.62 5.82 -9.37
C PHE A 38 -15.38 5.26 -10.78
N PRO A 39 -14.51 5.86 -11.60
CA PRO A 39 -14.30 5.43 -12.98
C PRO A 39 -13.71 4.01 -13.04
N SER A 40 -13.93 3.33 -14.17
CA SER A 40 -13.33 2.02 -14.40
C SER A 40 -11.80 2.11 -14.49
N PHE A 41 -11.13 0.97 -14.25
CA PHE A 41 -9.67 0.90 -14.31
C PHE A 41 -9.09 1.42 -15.64
N GLN A 42 -9.74 1.13 -16.77
CA GLN A 42 -9.30 1.59 -18.08
C GLN A 42 -9.36 3.11 -18.20
N GLN A 43 -10.44 3.72 -17.71
CA GLN A 43 -10.61 5.17 -17.72
C GLN A 43 -9.55 5.83 -16.83
N CYS A 44 -9.38 5.36 -15.59
CA CYS A 44 -8.35 5.89 -14.69
C CYS A 44 -6.95 5.73 -15.28
N SER A 45 -6.65 4.60 -15.92
CA SER A 45 -5.36 4.34 -16.58
C SER A 45 -5.08 5.32 -17.72
N GLU A 46 -6.09 5.62 -18.53
CA GLU A 46 -5.97 6.60 -19.62
C GLU A 46 -5.81 8.03 -19.10
N PHE A 47 -6.63 8.42 -18.12
CA PHE A 47 -6.62 9.75 -17.51
C PHE A 47 -5.33 10.04 -16.72
N CYS A 48 -4.84 9.05 -15.97
CA CYS A 48 -3.67 9.19 -15.11
C CYS A 48 -2.33 8.95 -15.85
N ARG A 49 -2.34 8.98 -17.19
CA ARG A 49 -1.09 9.05 -17.95
C ARG A 49 -0.46 10.40 -17.72
N THR A 50 0.85 10.41 -17.52
CA THR A 50 1.59 11.63 -17.28
C THR A 50 1.49 12.57 -18.47
N VAL A 51 1.22 13.85 -18.19
CA VAL A 51 1.03 14.88 -19.21
C VAL A 51 2.09 15.97 -19.02
N LYS A 52 2.64 16.46 -20.13
CA LYS A 52 3.51 17.62 -20.15
C LYS A 52 2.65 18.88 -20.29
N ILE A 53 2.78 19.80 -19.34
CA ILE A 53 2.01 21.04 -19.30
C ILE A 53 2.99 22.20 -19.47
N ASN A 54 2.60 23.17 -20.29
CA ASN A 54 3.33 24.43 -20.40
C ASN A 54 2.78 25.38 -19.35
N ILE A 55 3.62 25.79 -18.41
CA ILE A 55 3.26 26.85 -17.46
C ILE A 55 3.74 28.17 -18.06
N ASN A 56 2.80 29.09 -18.32
CA ASN A 56 3.15 30.47 -18.66
C ASN A 56 3.27 31.23 -17.34
N HIS A 57 4.43 31.85 -17.07
CA HIS A 57 4.64 32.69 -15.90
C HIS A 57 4.11 34.12 -16.07
N ASP A 58 3.17 34.35 -17.00
CA ASP A 58 2.74 35.68 -17.44
C ASP A 58 1.67 36.32 -16.52
N ASP A 59 1.86 36.25 -15.19
CA ASP A 59 1.05 37.01 -14.23
C ASP A 59 1.75 38.28 -13.70
N ASP A 60 2.95 38.60 -14.21
CA ASP A 60 3.54 39.93 -14.04
C ASP A 60 3.14 40.83 -15.22
N GLU A 61 2.22 41.75 -14.91
CA GLU A 61 1.85 42.98 -15.64
C GLU A 61 0.86 42.88 -16.82
N ALA A 62 -0.42 43.05 -16.46
CA ALA A 62 -1.39 43.75 -17.29
C ALA A 62 -0.92 45.20 -17.58
N ASN A 63 -0.03 45.39 -18.56
CA ASN A 63 0.15 46.63 -19.33
C ASN A 63 1.24 46.46 -20.41
N SER A 64 0.86 46.10 -21.65
CA SER A 64 1.44 46.73 -22.86
C SER A 64 0.80 46.17 -24.13
N SER A 65 -0.02 47.01 -24.75
CA SER A 65 -0.41 46.88 -26.15
C SER A 65 0.79 47.23 -27.05
N SER A 66 1.52 46.24 -27.55
CA SER A 66 2.33 46.43 -28.76
C SER A 66 2.48 45.13 -29.54
N LEU A 67 1.81 45.08 -30.70
CA LEU A 67 1.94 44.05 -31.72
C LEU A 67 3.32 44.13 -32.37
N VAL A 68 4.29 43.36 -31.87
CA VAL A 68 5.49 42.99 -32.62
C VAL A 68 5.75 41.50 -32.39
N PRO A 69 5.81 40.66 -33.44
CA PRO A 69 6.17 39.25 -33.30
C PRO A 69 7.68 39.15 -33.09
N ASN A 70 8.13 39.11 -31.84
CA ASN A 70 9.52 38.80 -31.49
C ASN A 70 9.66 37.29 -31.26
N ASP A 71 10.54 36.68 -32.04
CA ASP A 71 10.89 35.25 -32.08
C ASP A 71 11.80 34.82 -30.90
N ASN A 72 11.59 35.44 -29.73
CA ASN A 72 12.32 35.11 -28.51
C ASN A 72 11.46 34.17 -27.68
N ASN A 73 11.63 32.88 -27.93
CA ASN A 73 11.07 31.75 -27.19
C ASN A 73 11.71 31.67 -25.78
N HIS A 74 11.57 32.73 -24.98
CA HIS A 74 12.03 32.78 -23.60
C HIS A 74 11.01 32.07 -22.70
N GLY A 75 11.37 30.87 -22.25
CA GLY A 75 11.11 30.45 -20.88
C GLY A 75 9.78 29.78 -20.56
N ARG A 76 9.08 29.14 -21.51
CA ARG A 76 7.99 28.22 -21.12
C ARG A 76 8.57 26.98 -20.44
N GLU A 77 8.45 26.92 -19.12
CA GLU A 77 8.81 25.73 -18.36
C GLU A 77 7.78 24.63 -18.65
N VAL A 78 8.27 23.49 -19.13
CA VAL A 78 7.45 22.30 -19.37
C VAL A 78 7.50 21.46 -18.10
N VAL A 79 6.43 21.50 -17.31
CA VAL A 79 6.31 20.70 -16.08
C VAL A 79 5.57 19.40 -16.37
N GLU A 80 6.08 18.32 -15.80
CA GLU A 80 5.47 17.01 -15.86
C GLU A 80 4.41 16.87 -14.77
N GLU A 81 3.14 16.66 -15.15
CA GLU A 81 2.03 16.49 -14.20
C GLU A 81 1.73 15.00 -13.98
N ASN A 82 1.97 14.56 -12.75
CA ASN A 82 1.69 13.21 -12.29
C ASN A 82 0.27 13.12 -11.75
N ARG A 83 -0.65 12.76 -12.63
CA ARG A 83 -2.07 12.62 -12.28
C ARG A 83 -2.35 11.34 -11.51
N ASN A 84 -3.23 11.48 -10.54
CA ASN A 84 -3.94 10.39 -9.87
C ASN A 84 -5.41 10.78 -9.63
N ILE A 85 -6.27 9.81 -9.32
CA ILE A 85 -7.69 10.07 -9.06
C ILE A 85 -8.21 9.24 -7.88
N CYS A 86 -9.03 9.88 -7.04
CA CYS A 86 -9.66 9.25 -5.89
C CYS A 86 -11.18 9.52 -5.78
N LEU A 87 -11.87 8.66 -5.03
CA LEU A 87 -13.22 8.88 -4.52
C LEU A 87 -13.11 9.30 -3.06
N ILE A 88 -13.78 10.39 -2.72
CA ILE A 88 -13.84 10.91 -1.36
C ILE A 88 -15.26 10.80 -0.83
N LYS A 89 -15.37 10.28 0.38
CA LYS A 89 -16.63 10.10 1.08
C LYS A 89 -16.44 10.43 2.55
N ASP A 90 -17.32 11.26 3.10
CA ASP A 90 -17.32 11.63 4.52
C ASP A 90 -15.96 12.15 5.03
N GLY A 91 -15.21 12.84 4.16
CA GLY A 91 -13.89 13.39 4.49
C GLY A 91 -12.71 12.40 4.41
N TYR A 92 -12.91 11.21 3.82
CA TYR A 92 -11.88 10.18 3.62
C TYR A 92 -11.72 9.79 2.16
N ILE A 93 -10.50 9.45 1.75
CA ILE A 93 -10.27 8.73 0.49
C ILE A 93 -10.71 7.27 0.67
N VAL A 94 -11.82 6.88 0.04
CA VAL A 94 -12.37 5.52 0.12
C VAL A 94 -11.95 4.62 -1.05
N GLN A 95 -11.41 5.23 -2.11
CA GLN A 95 -10.91 4.51 -3.28
C GLN A 95 -9.92 5.38 -4.04
N ILE A 96 -8.82 4.79 -4.51
CA ILE A 96 -7.82 5.48 -5.33
C ILE A 96 -7.36 4.60 -6.50
N TYR A 97 -6.93 5.23 -7.60
CA TYR A 97 -6.39 4.48 -8.74
C TYR A 97 -4.97 3.98 -8.50
N LYS A 98 -4.03 4.86 -8.11
CA LYS A 98 -2.64 4.49 -7.77
C LYS A 98 -2.40 4.71 -6.28
N GLY A 99 -1.78 3.73 -5.63
CA GLY A 99 -1.39 3.82 -4.21
C GLY A 99 -2.33 3.04 -3.29
N ASN A 100 -2.30 3.37 -2.01
CA ASN A 100 -3.23 2.90 -0.99
C ASN A 100 -4.06 4.08 -0.49
N GLU A 101 -5.29 3.81 -0.09
CA GLU A 101 -6.22 4.82 0.45
C GLU A 101 -5.66 5.50 1.71
N ASP A 102 -5.15 4.73 2.67
CA ASP A 102 -4.58 5.22 3.93
C ASP A 102 -3.38 6.16 3.71
N GLU A 103 -2.46 5.75 2.85
CA GLU A 103 -1.27 6.54 2.52
C GLU A 103 -1.64 7.82 1.79
N ALA A 104 -2.50 7.74 0.77
CA ALA A 104 -2.88 8.90 -0.02
C ALA A 104 -3.69 9.92 0.80
N ASN A 105 -4.57 9.43 1.67
CA ASN A 105 -5.40 10.26 2.55
C ASN A 105 -4.52 11.11 3.47
N ASN A 106 -3.59 10.46 4.17
CA ASN A 106 -2.72 11.13 5.12
C ASN A 106 -1.66 11.98 4.42
N ALA A 107 -1.12 11.52 3.28
CA ALA A 107 -0.19 12.29 2.46
C ALA A 107 -0.82 13.61 2.00
N LEU A 108 -2.06 13.56 1.50
CA LEU A 108 -2.77 14.74 1.04
C LEU A 108 -3.01 15.71 2.20
N LEU A 109 -3.52 15.24 3.34
CA LEU A 109 -3.71 16.08 4.53
C LEU A 109 -2.41 16.75 4.98
N ARG A 110 -1.31 15.99 5.03
CA ARG A 110 -0.01 16.47 5.51
C ARG A 110 0.63 17.49 4.58
N THR A 111 0.52 17.26 3.27
CA THR A 111 1.26 18.03 2.26
C THR A 111 0.43 19.13 1.58
N TYR A 112 -0.90 19.13 1.71
CA TYR A 112 -1.75 20.21 1.18
C TYR A 112 -1.32 21.61 1.62
N PRO A 113 -0.97 21.87 2.91
CA PRO A 113 -0.53 23.20 3.36
C PRO A 113 0.77 23.71 2.72
N LEU A 114 1.55 22.81 2.11
CA LEU A 114 2.80 23.15 1.43
C LEU A 114 2.55 23.84 0.07
N HIS A 115 1.32 23.72 -0.45
CA HIS A 115 0.97 24.19 -1.80
C HIS A 115 -0.13 25.26 -1.79
N LEU A 116 -0.38 25.94 -0.66
CA LEU A 116 -1.54 26.85 -0.49
C LEU A 116 -1.69 27.93 -1.56
N LYS A 117 -0.58 28.38 -2.17
CA LYS A 117 -0.61 29.36 -3.26
C LYS A 117 -1.11 28.79 -4.59
N GLU A 118 -1.00 27.49 -4.77
CA GLU A 118 -1.41 26.76 -5.97
C GLU A 118 -2.78 26.08 -5.82
N GLN A 119 -3.34 26.04 -4.60
CA GLN A 119 -4.63 25.39 -4.36
C GLN A 119 -5.77 26.28 -4.85
N GLU A 120 -6.53 25.76 -5.81
CA GLU A 120 -7.80 26.36 -6.24
C GLU A 120 -8.99 25.87 -5.41
N TYR A 121 -8.88 24.68 -4.82
CA TYR A 121 -9.97 24.01 -4.10
C TYR A 121 -9.60 23.78 -2.63
N GLU A 122 -10.61 23.86 -1.76
CA GLU A 122 -10.47 23.45 -0.36
C GLU A 122 -10.22 21.94 -0.28
N ASN A 123 -9.35 21.50 0.64
CA ASN A 123 -9.11 20.07 0.86
C ASN A 123 -10.38 19.36 1.36
N PRO A 124 -11.00 18.45 0.58
CA PRO A 124 -12.18 17.72 1.00
C PRO A 124 -11.86 16.55 1.93
N VAL A 125 -10.59 16.13 2.03
CA VAL A 125 -10.14 15.19 3.07
C VAL A 125 -10.04 15.95 4.39
N LYS A 126 -10.72 15.44 5.43
CA LYS A 126 -10.85 16.14 6.72
C LYS A 126 -10.18 15.41 7.88
N TYR A 127 -9.88 14.12 7.71
CA TYR A 127 -9.46 13.27 8.82
C TYR A 127 -8.36 12.29 8.41
N SER A 128 -7.43 12.02 9.31
CA SER A 128 -6.41 10.98 9.10
C SER A 128 -7.00 9.57 9.17
N MET A 129 -6.39 8.65 8.43
CA MET A 129 -6.65 7.22 8.47
C MET A 129 -5.55 6.48 9.21
N GLU A 130 -5.92 5.39 9.87
CA GLU A 130 -4.93 4.45 10.39
C GLU A 130 -4.19 3.77 9.24
N ARG A 131 -2.85 3.77 9.33
CA ARG A 131 -1.98 3.18 8.31
C ARG A 131 -1.94 1.67 8.42
N VAL A 132 -2.03 0.93 7.31
CA VAL A 132 -1.82 -0.53 7.29
C VAL A 132 -0.34 -0.82 7.04
N CYS A 133 0.45 -0.94 8.11
CA CYS A 133 1.91 -1.01 8.03
C CYS A 133 2.40 -2.19 7.17
N ILE A 134 1.85 -3.39 7.36
CA ILE A 134 2.26 -4.58 6.60
C ILE A 134 1.97 -4.46 5.10
N LEU A 135 0.89 -3.78 4.72
CA LEU A 135 0.57 -3.53 3.31
C LEU A 135 1.62 -2.61 2.66
N LYS A 136 2.07 -1.57 3.38
CA LYS A 136 3.19 -0.73 2.92
C LYS A 136 4.46 -1.56 2.75
N ILE A 137 4.81 -2.39 3.72
CA ILE A 137 6.00 -3.28 3.67
C ILE A 137 5.96 -4.18 2.43
N ILE A 138 4.84 -4.85 2.18
CA ILE A 138 4.67 -5.74 1.01
C ILE A 138 4.94 -4.98 -0.29
N ARG A 139 4.33 -3.79 -0.44
CA ARG A 139 4.51 -2.94 -1.62
C ARG A 139 5.96 -2.46 -1.76
N THR A 140 6.61 -2.11 -0.66
CA THR A 140 8.03 -1.75 -0.62
C THR A 140 8.91 -2.91 -1.07
N CYS A 141 8.77 -4.10 -0.47
CA CYS A 141 9.50 -5.30 -0.88
C CYS A 141 9.33 -5.58 -2.39
N ARG A 142 8.10 -5.48 -2.90
CA ARG A 142 7.81 -5.65 -4.33
C ARG A 142 8.51 -4.60 -5.19
N ALA A 143 8.48 -3.32 -4.79
CA ALA A 143 9.13 -2.23 -5.49
C ALA A 143 10.66 -2.46 -5.54
N LEU A 144 11.28 -2.83 -4.41
CA LEU A 144 12.70 -3.18 -4.34
C LEU A 144 13.06 -4.31 -5.33
N LEU A 145 12.32 -5.42 -5.29
CA LEU A 145 12.58 -6.58 -6.14
C LEU A 145 12.44 -6.26 -7.64
N THR A 146 11.52 -5.37 -8.01
CA THR A 146 11.26 -5.00 -9.41
C THR A 146 12.51 -4.45 -10.11
N TRP A 147 13.30 -3.65 -9.40
CA TRP A 147 14.54 -3.06 -9.91
C TRP A 147 15.60 -4.10 -10.27
N PHE A 148 15.59 -5.25 -9.60
CA PHE A 148 16.63 -6.28 -9.75
C PHE A 148 16.24 -7.41 -10.72
N THR A 149 15.15 -7.26 -11.48
CA THR A 149 14.67 -8.29 -12.42
C THR A 149 15.56 -8.49 -13.66
N LYS A 150 16.60 -7.67 -13.85
CA LYS A 150 17.53 -7.72 -14.98
C LYS A 150 18.92 -8.29 -14.61
N ASN A 151 19.04 -9.11 -13.56
CA ASN A 151 20.29 -9.78 -13.17
C ASN A 151 20.29 -11.30 -13.49
N LYS A 152 21.39 -11.99 -13.14
CA LYS A 152 21.51 -13.46 -13.21
C LYS A 152 20.48 -14.22 -12.37
N HIS A 153 19.93 -13.58 -11.34
CA HIS A 153 18.89 -14.11 -10.45
C HIS A 153 17.46 -13.80 -10.93
N ARG A 154 17.27 -13.30 -12.17
CA ARG A 154 15.98 -12.94 -12.76
C ARG A 154 14.90 -14.01 -12.58
N GLY A 155 15.25 -15.28 -12.76
CA GLY A 155 14.31 -16.40 -12.60
C GLY A 155 13.72 -16.44 -11.19
N THR A 156 14.60 -16.41 -10.18
CA THR A 156 14.23 -16.41 -8.75
C THR A 156 13.44 -15.16 -8.37
N ILE A 157 13.89 -13.97 -8.79
CA ILE A 157 13.22 -12.70 -8.47
C ILE A 157 11.83 -12.63 -9.11
N LYS A 158 11.69 -13.03 -10.38
CA LYS A 158 10.39 -13.05 -11.05
C LYS A 158 9.45 -14.10 -10.48
N LYS A 159 9.97 -15.22 -9.99
CA LYS A 159 9.18 -16.23 -9.28
C LYS A 159 8.57 -15.60 -8.02
N ALA A 160 9.39 -14.97 -7.18
CA ALA A 160 8.91 -14.27 -5.99
C ALA A 160 7.89 -13.18 -6.34
N LEU A 161 8.16 -12.28 -7.29
CA LEU A 161 7.23 -11.23 -7.71
C LEU A 161 5.87 -11.71 -8.26
N ARG A 162 5.79 -12.98 -8.68
CA ARG A 162 4.56 -13.64 -9.13
C ARG A 162 3.93 -14.52 -8.05
N SER A 163 4.66 -14.77 -6.97
CA SER A 163 4.14 -15.55 -5.86
C SER A 163 3.10 -14.74 -5.09
N HIS A 164 2.17 -15.47 -4.52
CA HIS A 164 1.20 -14.99 -3.53
C HIS A 164 1.64 -15.44 -2.13
N ASP A 165 2.95 -15.50 -1.89
CA ASP A 165 3.56 -15.92 -0.63
C ASP A 165 4.60 -14.87 -0.24
N PHE A 166 4.33 -14.13 0.82
CA PHE A 166 5.22 -13.12 1.35
C PHE A 166 6.59 -13.70 1.76
N ASN A 167 6.65 -14.96 2.20
CA ASN A 167 7.92 -15.59 2.56
C ASN A 167 8.86 -15.72 1.35
N GLU A 168 8.33 -15.86 0.13
CA GLU A 168 9.16 -15.84 -1.08
C GLU A 168 9.78 -14.45 -1.30
N TYR A 169 9.06 -13.38 -0.98
CA TYR A 169 9.53 -12.01 -1.17
C TYR A 169 10.67 -11.74 -0.19
N LEU A 170 10.43 -12.06 1.08
CA LEU A 170 11.39 -11.89 2.17
C LEU A 170 12.63 -12.77 1.95
N GLY A 171 12.44 -14.03 1.53
CA GLY A 171 13.53 -14.96 1.25
C GLY A 171 14.45 -14.47 0.14
N VAL A 172 13.91 -13.88 -0.94
CA VAL A 172 14.72 -13.31 -2.02
C VAL A 172 15.41 -12.02 -1.57
N LEU A 173 14.70 -11.13 -0.87
CA LEU A 173 15.30 -9.87 -0.40
C LEU A 173 16.44 -10.11 0.60
N LYS A 174 16.30 -11.12 1.46
CA LYS A 174 17.29 -11.49 2.49
C LYS A 174 18.50 -12.22 1.89
N ASN A 175 18.27 -13.22 1.04
CA ASN A 175 19.31 -14.18 0.67
C ASN A 175 19.88 -13.98 -0.75
N VAL A 176 19.22 -13.20 -1.59
CA VAL A 176 19.60 -13.01 -3.00
C VAL A 176 20.00 -11.57 -3.27
N VAL A 177 19.22 -10.59 -2.79
CA VAL A 177 19.45 -9.18 -3.08
C VAL A 177 20.51 -8.58 -2.15
N ASP A 178 21.66 -8.28 -2.74
CA ASP A 178 22.73 -7.52 -2.10
C ASP A 178 22.98 -6.24 -2.92
N ILE A 179 22.45 -5.11 -2.44
CA ILE A 179 22.48 -3.84 -3.18
C ILE A 179 23.92 -3.32 -3.31
N SER A 180 24.79 -3.58 -2.32
CA SER A 180 26.20 -3.19 -2.37
C SER A 180 27.02 -3.97 -3.40
N ASN A 181 26.51 -5.09 -3.89
CA ASN A 181 27.18 -5.87 -4.93
C ASN A 181 27.11 -5.17 -6.29
N GLN A 182 28.25 -5.13 -7.00
CA GLN A 182 28.37 -4.51 -8.32
C GLN A 182 27.39 -5.02 -9.37
N GLU A 183 27.02 -6.30 -9.33
CA GLU A 183 26.02 -6.84 -10.24
C GLU A 183 24.61 -6.26 -10.01
N PHE A 184 24.28 -5.88 -8.77
CA PHE A 184 23.00 -5.31 -8.41
C PHE A 184 22.96 -3.81 -8.61
N TYR A 185 23.96 -3.06 -8.11
CA TYR A 185 23.88 -1.61 -8.19
C TYR A 185 23.95 -1.07 -9.64
N LYS A 186 24.62 -1.79 -10.56
CA LYS A 186 24.62 -1.44 -11.99
C LYS A 186 23.22 -1.42 -12.61
N LEU A 187 22.24 -2.10 -12.01
CA LEU A 187 20.84 -2.12 -12.48
C LEU A 187 20.05 -0.88 -12.04
N ILE A 188 20.53 -0.18 -11.02
CA ILE A 188 19.84 0.95 -10.38
C ILE A 188 20.71 2.21 -10.41
N SER A 189 21.71 2.29 -11.28
CA SER A 189 22.66 3.41 -11.35
C SER A 189 22.09 4.71 -11.92
N ASN A 190 20.78 4.81 -12.11
CA ASN A 190 20.14 6.09 -12.44
C ASN A 190 19.62 6.76 -11.17
N LYS A 191 19.73 8.09 -11.13
CA LYS A 191 19.40 8.89 -9.93
C LYS A 191 17.95 8.73 -9.47
N ASP A 192 17.00 8.51 -10.38
CA ASP A 192 15.59 8.33 -10.02
C ASP A 192 15.32 6.97 -9.35
N ALA A 193 15.99 5.90 -9.78
CA ALA A 193 15.93 4.60 -9.12
C ALA A 193 16.52 4.67 -7.71
N ILE A 194 17.69 5.30 -7.57
CA ILE A 194 18.35 5.51 -6.26
C ILE A 194 17.43 6.30 -5.32
N LYS A 195 16.91 7.45 -5.78
CA LYS A 195 15.94 8.26 -5.04
C LYS A 195 14.72 7.43 -4.63
N SER A 196 14.14 6.67 -5.58
CA SER A 196 12.96 5.86 -5.32
C SER A 196 13.23 4.78 -4.28
N LEU A 197 14.38 4.11 -4.31
CA LEU A 197 14.75 3.09 -3.33
C LEU A 197 14.95 3.72 -1.95
N ALA A 198 15.68 4.83 -1.86
CA ALA A 198 15.91 5.57 -0.62
C ALA A 198 14.59 6.02 0.02
N PHE A 199 13.70 6.61 -0.78
CA PHE A 199 12.38 7.06 -0.31
C PHE A 199 11.53 5.91 0.20
N GLN A 200 11.43 4.80 -0.55
CA GLN A 200 10.64 3.64 -0.13
C GLN A 200 11.18 3.00 1.16
N LEU A 201 12.51 2.87 1.29
CA LEU A 201 13.14 2.33 2.49
C LEU A 201 12.92 3.24 3.70
N GLY A 202 13.27 4.53 3.57
CA GLY A 202 13.14 5.49 4.65
C GLY A 202 11.69 5.64 5.14
N GLN A 203 10.74 5.80 4.21
CA GLN A 203 9.32 5.92 4.55
C GLN A 203 8.77 4.65 5.22
N THR A 204 9.17 3.46 4.75
CA THR A 204 8.67 2.20 5.33
C THR A 204 9.24 1.96 6.72
N ILE A 205 10.53 2.21 6.93
CA ILE A 205 11.17 2.05 8.24
C ILE A 205 10.61 3.07 9.24
N ALA A 206 10.38 4.32 8.82
CA ALA A 206 9.69 5.30 9.65
C ALA A 206 8.30 4.79 10.07
N LEU A 207 7.52 4.26 9.13
CA LEU A 207 6.18 3.74 9.41
C LEU A 207 6.21 2.53 10.36
N ILE A 208 7.17 1.62 10.22
CA ILE A 208 7.37 0.51 11.17
C ILE A 208 7.53 1.04 12.60
N ARG A 209 8.22 2.17 12.76
CA ARG A 209 8.44 2.86 14.04
C ARG A 209 7.28 3.77 14.45
N GLY A 210 6.17 3.77 13.71
CA GLY A 210 4.99 4.60 13.98
C GLY A 210 5.13 6.07 13.59
N ILE A 211 6.12 6.41 12.76
CA ILE A 211 6.36 7.78 12.28
C ILE A 211 5.91 7.87 10.82
N GLU A 212 4.94 8.73 10.53
CA GLU A 212 4.50 8.99 9.16
C GLU A 212 5.31 10.14 8.54
N VAL A 213 5.95 9.85 7.40
CA VAL A 213 6.73 10.82 6.62
C VAL A 213 6.26 10.80 5.16
N TYR A 214 6.13 11.97 4.55
CA TYR A 214 5.54 12.13 3.22
C TYR A 214 6.41 12.94 2.27
N THR A 215 7.42 13.63 2.78
CA THR A 215 8.32 14.46 1.99
C THR A 215 9.76 13.95 2.04
N LYS A 216 10.55 14.34 1.03
CA LYS A 216 12.00 14.05 1.01
C LYS A 216 12.71 14.66 2.22
N ASN A 217 12.30 15.86 2.63
CA ASN A 217 12.92 16.58 3.75
C ASN A 217 12.67 15.84 5.08
N GLU A 218 11.44 15.40 5.34
CA GLU A 218 11.12 14.61 6.55
C GLU A 218 11.94 13.31 6.61
N ILE A 219 12.14 12.63 5.48
CA ILE A 219 13.00 11.44 5.42
C ILE A 219 14.48 11.80 5.65
N SER A 220 14.98 12.87 5.05
CA SER A 220 16.37 13.33 5.24
C SER A 220 16.65 13.75 6.69
N GLU A 221 15.68 14.37 7.37
CA GLU A 221 15.80 14.73 8.78
C GLU A 221 15.87 13.49 9.67
N LEU A 222 15.04 12.48 9.39
CA LEU A 222 14.98 11.24 10.17
C LEU A 222 16.14 10.28 9.84
N PHE A 223 16.62 10.30 8.59
CA PHE A 223 17.67 9.43 8.07
C PHE A 223 18.68 10.23 7.24
N PRO A 224 19.61 10.98 7.90
CA PRO A 224 20.52 11.89 7.19
C PRO A 224 21.38 11.23 6.10
N GLU A 225 21.75 9.96 6.29
CA GLU A 225 22.51 9.18 5.29
C GLU A 225 21.75 8.99 3.97
N LEU A 226 20.41 9.09 3.96
CA LEU A 226 19.58 9.00 2.74
C LEU A 226 19.50 10.33 1.97
N SER A 227 19.94 11.45 2.55
CA SER A 227 19.70 12.80 2.02
C SER A 227 20.28 13.02 0.61
N ASP A 228 21.50 12.55 0.37
CA ASP A 228 22.18 12.71 -0.92
C ASP A 228 21.45 11.94 -2.04
N MET A 229 20.89 10.77 -1.72
CA MET A 229 20.08 9.99 -2.65
C MET A 229 18.75 10.66 -2.96
N LEU A 230 18.08 11.20 -1.94
CA LEU A 230 16.79 11.88 -2.07
C LEU A 230 16.90 13.17 -2.88
N THR A 231 18.04 13.87 -2.77
CA THR A 231 18.34 15.11 -3.51
C THR A 231 19.06 14.85 -4.84
N ARG A 232 19.23 13.59 -5.26
CA ARG A 232 19.84 13.19 -6.53
C ARG A 232 21.27 13.73 -6.73
N ARG A 233 22.05 13.82 -5.65
CA ARG A 233 23.48 14.12 -5.73
C ARG A 233 24.23 13.00 -6.46
N GLU A 234 25.49 13.26 -6.80
CA GLU A 234 26.36 12.24 -7.38
C GLU A 234 26.48 11.05 -6.42
N PHE A 235 26.31 9.85 -6.96
CA PHE A 235 26.39 8.62 -6.16
C PHE A 235 27.79 8.02 -6.24
N THR A 236 28.18 7.36 -5.17
CA THR A 236 29.44 6.62 -5.05
C THR A 236 29.12 5.15 -4.76
N THR A 237 30.14 4.31 -4.59
CA THR A 237 29.95 2.94 -4.10
C THR A 237 29.31 2.93 -2.71
N GLU A 238 29.67 3.89 -1.85
CA GLU A 238 29.11 4.06 -0.50
C GLU A 238 27.60 4.29 -0.53
N THR A 239 27.07 4.95 -1.55
CA THR A 239 25.61 5.11 -1.74
C THR A 239 24.88 3.77 -1.73
N PHE A 240 25.46 2.73 -2.34
CA PHE A 240 24.85 1.41 -2.42
C PHE A 240 25.04 0.61 -1.12
N ASP A 241 26.13 0.86 -0.39
CA ASP A 241 26.31 0.33 0.97
C ASP A 241 25.25 0.87 1.92
N ILE A 242 24.95 2.18 1.84
CA ILE A 242 23.88 2.81 2.63
C ILE A 242 22.51 2.21 2.26
N LEU A 243 22.16 2.10 0.98
CA LEU A 243 20.90 1.46 0.57
C LEU A 243 20.81 0.01 1.07
N ASN A 244 21.92 -0.74 1.00
CA ASN A 244 21.96 -2.12 1.48
C ASN A 244 21.78 -2.19 3.01
N LYS A 245 22.37 -1.26 3.77
CA LYS A 245 22.17 -1.09 5.22
C LYS A 245 20.69 -0.92 5.55
N TYR A 246 19.99 0.03 4.93
CA TYR A 246 18.56 0.25 5.19
C TYR A 246 17.68 -0.92 4.72
N LYS A 247 18.03 -1.60 3.62
CA LYS A 247 17.36 -2.83 3.21
C LYS A 247 17.56 -3.95 4.26
N ASN A 248 18.75 -4.09 4.82
CA ASN A 248 19.02 -5.06 5.89
C ASN A 248 18.27 -4.72 7.17
N GLU A 249 18.17 -3.44 7.51
CA GLU A 249 17.37 -2.97 8.64
C GLU A 249 15.89 -3.30 8.46
N LEU A 250 15.32 -3.05 7.28
CA LEU A 250 13.97 -3.48 6.94
C LEU A 250 13.81 -5.00 7.14
N VAL A 251 14.72 -5.82 6.61
CA VAL A 251 14.67 -7.28 6.78
C VAL A 251 14.79 -7.69 8.26
N ALA A 252 15.58 -6.97 9.06
CA ALA A 252 15.72 -7.24 10.50
C ALA A 252 14.41 -6.97 11.26
N HIS A 253 13.70 -5.88 10.96
CA HIS A 253 12.37 -5.62 11.52
C HIS A 253 11.33 -6.69 11.15
N LEU A 254 11.53 -7.39 10.03
CA LEU A 254 10.64 -8.44 9.56
C LEU A 254 10.96 -9.82 10.12
N ALA A 255 12.00 -9.99 10.95
CA ALA A 255 12.38 -11.30 11.47
C ALA A 255 11.31 -11.92 12.39
N CYS A 256 10.64 -11.10 13.21
CA CYS A 256 9.51 -11.53 14.04
C CYS A 256 8.21 -11.75 13.26
N VAL A 257 8.12 -11.32 12.00
CA VAL A 257 6.90 -11.42 11.20
C VAL A 257 6.76 -12.85 10.67
N LYS A 258 5.61 -13.48 10.97
CA LYS A 258 5.19 -14.75 10.39
C LYS A 258 4.08 -14.49 9.39
N SER A 259 4.15 -15.16 8.25
CA SER A 259 3.09 -15.15 7.25
C SER A 259 2.66 -16.57 6.91
N PHE A 260 1.36 -16.79 6.88
CA PHE A 260 0.75 -18.06 6.50
C PHE A 260 -0.11 -17.88 5.26
N LYS A 261 0.32 -18.48 4.15
CA LYS A 261 -0.42 -18.49 2.90
C LYS A 261 -1.55 -19.51 2.96
N LEU A 262 -2.76 -19.05 2.66
CA LEU A 262 -3.92 -19.93 2.54
C LEU A 262 -3.90 -20.68 1.21
N THR A 263 -3.96 -22.02 1.28
CA THR A 263 -3.96 -22.92 0.11
C THR A 263 -5.07 -22.57 -0.88
N ASN A 264 -4.75 -22.56 -2.18
CA ASN A 264 -5.65 -22.21 -3.29
C ASN A 264 -6.22 -20.79 -3.27
N THR A 265 -5.63 -19.88 -2.50
CA THR A 265 -5.97 -18.45 -2.50
C THR A 265 -4.73 -17.61 -2.78
N SER A 266 -4.92 -16.30 -2.92
CA SER A 266 -3.85 -15.31 -2.88
C SER A 266 -3.68 -14.67 -1.50
N TRP A 267 -4.30 -15.21 -0.45
CA TRP A 267 -4.35 -14.55 0.85
C TRP A 267 -3.22 -15.03 1.76
N ASP A 268 -2.56 -14.06 2.39
CA ASP A 268 -1.60 -14.28 3.46
C ASP A 268 -2.13 -13.70 4.77
N ILE A 269 -1.99 -14.48 5.84
CA ILE A 269 -2.32 -14.06 7.20
C ILE A 269 -1.03 -13.74 7.94
N PHE A 270 -0.97 -12.56 8.56
CA PHE A 270 0.24 -12.04 9.18
C PHE A 270 0.11 -11.92 10.70
N PHE A 271 1.16 -12.35 11.39
CA PHE A 271 1.29 -12.31 12.84
C PHE A 271 2.71 -11.91 13.24
N CYS A 272 2.89 -11.46 14.47
CA CYS A 272 4.19 -11.36 15.10
C CYS A 272 4.44 -12.54 16.05
N ASP A 273 5.64 -13.11 15.97
CA ASP A 273 6.16 -14.05 16.95
C ASP A 273 6.81 -13.27 18.09
N SER A 274 6.10 -13.17 19.22
CA SER A 274 6.56 -12.44 20.40
C SER A 274 7.76 -13.07 21.10
N ASN A 275 8.14 -14.32 20.74
CA ASN A 275 9.33 -14.97 21.28
C ASN A 275 10.57 -14.71 20.43
N ASP A 276 10.43 -14.13 19.24
CA ASP A 276 11.56 -13.78 18.40
C ASP A 276 12.34 -12.61 19.03
N PRO A 277 13.68 -12.66 19.12
CA PRO A 277 14.47 -11.58 19.72
C PRO A 277 14.32 -10.22 19.04
N SER A 278 13.82 -10.18 17.80
CA SER A 278 13.55 -8.94 17.07
C SER A 278 12.16 -8.34 17.35
N PHE A 279 11.31 -9.02 18.11
CA PHE A 279 10.01 -8.49 18.51
C PHE A 279 10.17 -7.28 19.42
N ASP A 280 9.46 -6.20 19.10
CA ASP A 280 9.44 -4.96 19.87
C ASP A 280 8.02 -4.37 19.82
N ASP A 281 7.32 -4.44 20.95
CA ASP A 281 5.94 -3.99 21.10
C ASP A 281 5.76 -2.47 20.94
N ARG A 282 6.85 -1.71 20.88
CA ARG A 282 6.84 -0.27 20.57
C ARG A 282 6.74 -0.01 19.07
N LEU A 283 7.06 -0.99 18.22
CA LEU A 283 6.92 -0.85 16.76
C LEU A 283 5.45 -0.97 16.36
N LEU A 284 4.99 -0.02 15.53
CA LEU A 284 3.63 -0.04 14.97
C LEU A 284 3.35 -1.36 14.25
N LEU A 285 4.35 -1.89 13.53
CA LEU A 285 4.25 -3.18 12.86
C LEU A 285 3.83 -4.30 13.83
N CYS A 286 4.50 -4.42 14.97
CA CYS A 286 4.23 -5.46 15.95
C CYS A 286 2.86 -5.28 16.61
N GLN A 287 2.43 -4.04 16.81
CA GLN A 287 1.12 -3.72 17.38
C GLN A 287 -0.03 -4.09 16.43
N GLN A 288 0.19 -4.00 15.12
CA GLN A 288 -0.84 -4.26 14.11
C GLN A 288 -0.91 -5.73 13.68
N LEU A 289 0.20 -6.48 13.77
CA LEU A 289 0.29 -7.84 13.23
C LEU A 289 -0.33 -8.90 14.15
N ASN A 290 -1.65 -8.94 14.06
CA ASN A 290 -2.47 -9.73 14.94
C ASN A 290 -3.53 -10.55 14.17
N GLY A 291 -3.09 -11.22 13.10
CA GLY A 291 -3.97 -11.91 12.16
C GLY A 291 -4.50 -11.01 11.05
N VAL A 292 -3.72 -10.00 10.65
CA VAL A 292 -4.03 -9.17 9.47
C VAL A 292 -4.08 -10.07 8.24
N VAL A 293 -5.10 -9.92 7.40
CA VAL A 293 -5.22 -10.68 6.15
C VAL A 293 -5.02 -9.75 4.96
N ILE A 294 -4.02 -10.05 4.14
CA ILE A 294 -3.73 -9.31 2.91
C ILE A 294 -4.00 -10.22 1.70
N ASP A 295 -4.73 -9.70 0.71
CA ASP A 295 -4.75 -10.28 -0.63
C ASP A 295 -3.42 -9.96 -1.32
N MET A 296 -2.56 -10.97 -1.51
CA MET A 296 -1.26 -10.88 -2.20
C MET A 296 -1.41 -11.02 -3.72
N LYS A 297 -2.60 -10.77 -4.28
CA LYS A 297 -2.78 -10.75 -5.72
C LYS A 297 -1.95 -9.63 -6.34
N VAL A 298 -1.08 -10.04 -7.25
CA VAL A 298 -0.08 -9.19 -7.90
C VAL A 298 -0.68 -7.90 -8.47
N GLY A 299 -0.17 -6.76 -8.00
CA GLY A 299 -0.53 -5.42 -8.50
C GLY A 299 -1.87 -4.88 -7.99
N VAL A 300 -2.55 -5.63 -7.12
CA VAL A 300 -3.79 -5.23 -6.45
C VAL A 300 -3.74 -5.65 -4.98
N GLU A 301 -2.55 -5.61 -4.38
CA GLU A 301 -2.35 -5.98 -2.99
C GLU A 301 -3.27 -5.13 -2.10
N PHE A 302 -4.07 -5.79 -1.25
CA PHE A 302 -5.14 -5.12 -0.52
C PHE A 302 -5.39 -5.76 0.85
N CYS A 303 -5.67 -4.95 1.86
CA CYS A 303 -5.98 -5.42 3.21
C CYS A 303 -7.43 -5.89 3.32
N ILE A 304 -7.64 -7.21 3.34
CA ILE A 304 -8.97 -7.82 3.48
C ILE A 304 -9.49 -7.65 4.90
N PHE A 305 -8.63 -7.91 5.88
CA PHE A 305 -8.99 -7.84 7.29
C PHE A 305 -7.88 -7.19 8.09
N PHE A 306 -8.27 -6.21 8.89
CA PHE A 306 -7.41 -5.53 9.82
C PHE A 306 -8.02 -5.69 11.23
N PRO A 307 -7.40 -6.48 12.12
CA PRO A 307 -7.97 -6.81 13.42
C PRO A 307 -8.12 -5.54 14.28
N HIS A 308 -9.34 -5.29 14.74
CA HIS A 308 -9.59 -4.31 15.78
C HIS A 308 -9.22 -4.94 17.12
N ILE A 309 -7.95 -4.87 17.50
CA ILE A 309 -7.50 -5.36 18.80
C ILE A 309 -6.88 -4.19 19.54
N PRO A 310 -7.36 -3.85 20.76
CA PRO A 310 -6.69 -2.86 21.60
C PRO A 310 -5.23 -3.28 21.78
N ARG A 311 -4.31 -2.31 21.91
CA ARG A 311 -2.83 -2.47 21.98
C ARG A 311 -2.31 -3.51 23.01
N THR A 312 -3.18 -4.15 23.78
CA THR A 312 -2.87 -5.33 24.57
C THR A 312 -2.49 -6.52 23.67
N PRO A 313 -1.36 -7.19 23.95
CA PRO A 313 -0.94 -8.38 23.20
C PRO A 313 -2.02 -9.46 23.25
N LEU A 314 -2.13 -10.25 22.19
CA LEU A 314 -3.05 -11.38 22.15
C LEU A 314 -2.84 -12.30 23.34
N ASN A 315 -3.94 -12.74 23.91
CA ASN A 315 -3.93 -13.97 24.70
C ASN A 315 -3.46 -15.12 23.78
N PRO A 316 -2.50 -15.95 24.19
CA PRO A 316 -2.01 -17.05 23.36
C PRO A 316 -3.07 -18.09 22.97
N ASN A 317 -4.26 -18.03 23.56
CA ASN A 317 -5.41 -18.87 23.24
C ASN A 317 -6.40 -18.26 22.22
N VAL A 318 -6.01 -17.23 21.47
CA VAL A 318 -6.89 -16.65 20.44
C VAL A 318 -7.01 -17.57 19.24
N LEU A 319 -8.23 -18.03 19.01
CA LEU A 319 -8.60 -18.93 17.92
C LEU A 319 -9.13 -18.07 16.77
N PHE A 320 -8.48 -18.16 15.60
CA PHE A 320 -8.98 -17.58 14.35
C PHE A 320 -9.64 -18.68 13.53
N ALA A 321 -10.79 -18.40 12.93
CA ALA A 321 -11.44 -19.25 11.95
C ALA A 321 -11.59 -18.49 10.63
N PHE A 322 -11.27 -19.12 9.51
CA PHE A 322 -11.36 -18.50 8.17
C PHE A 322 -12.42 -19.21 7.34
N TYR A 323 -13.06 -18.50 6.43
CA TYR A 323 -14.06 -19.04 5.50
C TYR A 323 -13.84 -18.52 4.09
N SER A 324 -13.74 -19.45 3.16
CA SER A 324 -13.66 -19.17 1.73
C SER A 324 -14.74 -19.96 1.03
N VAL A 325 -15.61 -19.29 0.26
CA VAL A 325 -16.51 -19.94 -0.71
C VAL A 325 -15.84 -19.85 -2.05
N THR A 326 -15.34 -20.98 -2.52
CA THR A 326 -15.03 -21.10 -3.95
C THR A 326 -16.34 -21.43 -4.66
N GLU A 327 -16.86 -20.50 -5.46
CA GLU A 327 -17.91 -20.81 -6.44
C GLU A 327 -17.33 -21.73 -7.51
N GLU A 328 -17.35 -23.04 -7.26
CA GLU A 328 -17.37 -23.99 -8.36
C GLU A 328 -18.82 -24.11 -8.83
N HIS A 329 -19.03 -24.17 -10.15
CA HIS A 329 -20.33 -24.29 -10.84
C HIS A 329 -21.12 -25.59 -10.55
N THR A 330 -21.00 -26.14 -9.34
CA THR A 330 -21.74 -27.30 -8.87
C THR A 330 -22.36 -26.97 -7.52
N ASN A 331 -23.55 -27.51 -7.23
CA ASN A 331 -24.33 -27.26 -6.00
C ASN A 331 -23.62 -27.64 -4.66
N ASN A 332 -22.31 -27.89 -4.67
CA ASN A 332 -21.51 -28.19 -3.49
C ASN A 332 -20.59 -27.02 -3.15
N LYS A 333 -21.10 -26.08 -2.36
CA LYS A 333 -20.26 -25.09 -1.67
C LYS A 333 -19.35 -25.85 -0.68
N LYS A 334 -18.07 -25.97 -0.98
CA LYS A 334 -17.07 -26.43 -0.01
C LYS A 334 -16.78 -25.30 0.97
N ILE A 335 -16.86 -25.61 2.25
CA ILE A 335 -16.47 -24.69 3.32
C ILE A 335 -15.11 -25.13 3.84
N HIS A 336 -14.13 -24.24 3.78
CA HIS A 336 -12.81 -24.45 4.36
C HIS A 336 -12.70 -23.67 5.66
N TYR A 337 -12.31 -24.36 6.74
CA TYR A 337 -12.03 -23.76 8.05
C TYR A 337 -10.57 -23.96 8.40
N TRP A 338 -9.95 -22.90 8.90
CA TRP A 338 -8.56 -22.92 9.34
C TRP A 338 -8.52 -22.44 10.77
N MET A 339 -7.95 -23.25 11.67
CA MET A 339 -7.77 -22.89 13.08
C MET A 339 -6.29 -22.78 13.39
N CYS A 340 -5.89 -21.64 13.97
CA CYS A 340 -4.57 -21.51 14.57
C CYS A 340 -4.59 -22.16 15.95
N LYS A 341 -3.87 -23.27 16.15
CA LYS A 341 -3.73 -23.91 17.48
C LYS A 341 -2.59 -23.29 18.29
N ASP A 342 -1.52 -22.95 17.61
CA ASP A 342 -0.29 -22.42 18.19
C ASP A 342 0.39 -21.54 17.14
N TYR A 343 0.11 -20.23 17.19
CA TYR A 343 0.68 -19.27 16.26
C TYR A 343 2.20 -19.14 16.43
N THR A 344 2.72 -19.39 17.63
CA THR A 344 4.17 -19.31 17.92
C THR A 344 4.96 -20.38 17.16
N LYS A 345 4.34 -21.51 16.85
CA LYS A 345 4.94 -22.59 16.04
C LYS A 345 4.48 -22.59 14.58
N ASN A 346 3.74 -21.57 14.16
CA ASN A 346 3.10 -21.52 12.84
C ASN A 346 2.24 -22.78 12.56
N ASN A 347 1.63 -23.35 13.60
CA ASN A 347 0.89 -24.61 13.47
C ASN A 347 -0.59 -24.33 13.17
N PHE A 348 -0.89 -24.22 11.88
CA PHE A 348 -2.25 -24.13 11.35
C PHE A 348 -2.69 -25.51 10.89
N GLU A 349 -3.63 -26.10 11.62
CA GLU A 349 -4.18 -27.41 11.28
C GLU A 349 -5.67 -27.25 10.93
N ASN A 350 -6.11 -27.96 9.88
CA ASN A 350 -7.53 -28.06 9.55
C ASN A 350 -8.22 -28.99 10.57
N HIS A 351 -8.61 -28.42 11.71
CA HIS A 351 -9.33 -29.12 12.78
C HIS A 351 -10.85 -28.98 12.68
N PHE A 352 -11.40 -28.68 11.50
CA PHE A 352 -12.85 -28.53 11.38
C PHE A 352 -13.60 -29.72 12.00
N GLU A 353 -13.16 -30.94 11.68
CA GLU A 353 -13.75 -32.17 12.20
C GLU A 353 -13.69 -32.27 13.73
N VAL A 354 -12.61 -31.82 14.37
CA VAL A 354 -12.41 -31.90 15.84
C VAL A 354 -13.16 -30.76 16.56
N PHE A 355 -13.18 -29.56 16.01
CA PHE A 355 -13.96 -28.45 16.55
C PHE A 355 -15.46 -28.75 16.51
N VAL A 356 -15.92 -29.34 15.39
CA VAL A 356 -17.28 -29.83 15.19
C VAL A 356 -17.65 -31.02 16.10
N GLN A 357 -16.68 -31.72 16.70
CA GLN A 357 -16.98 -32.75 17.70
C GLN A 357 -17.29 -32.16 19.08
N THR A 358 -16.83 -30.93 19.37
CA THR A 358 -17.00 -30.27 20.68
C THR A 358 -18.16 -29.28 20.73
N HIS A 359 -18.59 -28.80 19.57
CA HIS A 359 -19.76 -27.93 19.40
C HIS A 359 -20.71 -28.60 18.42
N SER A 360 -22.02 -28.49 18.63
CA SER A 360 -23.00 -29.01 17.66
C SER A 360 -22.67 -28.46 16.27
N LYS A 361 -22.28 -29.37 15.35
CA LYS A 361 -22.06 -29.06 13.93
C LYS A 361 -23.19 -28.21 13.38
N GLN A 362 -24.40 -28.56 13.79
CA GLN A 362 -25.63 -27.98 13.30
C GLN A 362 -25.80 -26.57 13.86
N ASP A 363 -25.54 -26.34 15.14
CA ASP A 363 -25.67 -25.01 15.76
C ASP A 363 -24.63 -24.05 15.21
N LEU A 364 -23.40 -24.53 14.98
CA LEU A 364 -22.36 -23.73 14.36
C LEU A 364 -22.72 -23.40 12.91
N LEU A 365 -23.13 -24.40 12.12
CA LEU A 365 -23.56 -24.19 10.74
C LEU A 365 -24.80 -23.30 10.66
N ASP A 366 -25.70 -23.34 11.63
CA ASP A 366 -26.92 -22.54 11.65
C ASP A 366 -26.65 -21.12 12.11
N ALA A 367 -25.76 -20.89 13.08
CA ALA A 367 -25.27 -19.54 13.40
C ALA A 367 -24.50 -18.93 12.21
N LEU A 368 -23.70 -19.76 11.53
CA LEU A 368 -22.97 -19.36 10.32
C LEU A 368 -23.94 -19.05 9.20
N ARG A 369 -24.95 -19.90 8.97
CA ARG A 369 -25.98 -19.69 7.95
C ARG A 369 -26.83 -18.49 8.27
N GLU A 370 -27.24 -18.27 9.51
CA GLU A 370 -27.98 -17.06 9.91
C GLU A 370 -27.17 -15.81 9.57
N GLU A 371 -25.89 -15.79 9.92
CA GLU A 371 -25.05 -14.64 9.59
C GLU A 371 -24.69 -14.54 8.10
N ILE A 372 -24.53 -15.65 7.38
CA ILE A 372 -24.34 -15.64 5.92
C ILE A 372 -25.63 -15.18 5.21
N VAL A 373 -26.80 -15.60 5.67
CA VAL A 373 -28.12 -15.27 5.08
C VAL A 373 -28.46 -13.80 5.32
N LYS A 374 -28.09 -13.22 6.47
CA LYS A 374 -28.20 -11.77 6.71
C LYS A 374 -27.32 -10.93 5.78
N SER A 375 -26.31 -11.53 5.16
CA SER A 375 -25.14 -10.83 4.63
C SER A 375 -24.83 -11.34 3.21
N VAL A 376 -25.57 -10.81 2.24
CA VAL A 376 -25.83 -11.40 0.91
C VAL A 376 -24.59 -11.52 -0.02
N ASN A 377 -23.37 -11.14 0.37
CA ASN A 377 -22.25 -11.10 -0.59
C ASN A 377 -20.82 -11.12 0.03
N TYR A 378 -20.26 -12.21 0.60
CA TYR A 378 -18.97 -12.09 1.32
C TYR A 378 -17.98 -13.28 1.29
N ASP A 379 -16.67 -12.96 1.30
CA ASP A 379 -15.53 -13.69 1.89
C ASP A 379 -15.57 -13.48 3.41
N LEU A 380 -15.47 -14.52 4.26
CA LEU A 380 -15.66 -14.38 5.72
C LEU A 380 -14.39 -14.71 6.53
N VAL A 381 -14.06 -13.84 7.48
CA VAL A 381 -13.11 -14.15 8.57
C VAL A 381 -13.89 -14.17 9.89
N PHE A 382 -13.62 -15.18 10.71
CA PHE A 382 -14.18 -15.38 12.03
C PHE A 382 -13.10 -15.20 13.10
N ASP A 383 -13.26 -14.21 13.95
CA ASP A 383 -12.69 -14.27 15.29
C ASP A 383 -13.69 -15.05 16.16
N ILE A 384 -13.22 -16.09 16.85
CA ILE A 384 -14.01 -16.94 17.74
C ILE A 384 -13.51 -16.86 19.19
N SER A 385 -12.45 -16.09 19.45
CA SER A 385 -11.92 -15.88 20.81
C SER A 385 -12.86 -15.07 21.71
N ASN A 386 -13.76 -14.28 21.13
CA ASN A 386 -14.73 -13.43 21.83
C ASN A 386 -16.17 -13.56 21.27
N GLY A 387 -16.51 -14.75 20.77
CA GLY A 387 -17.76 -15.00 20.03
C GLY A 387 -17.60 -14.81 18.52
N MET A 388 -18.41 -15.52 17.73
CA MET A 388 -18.27 -15.62 16.27
C MET A 388 -18.59 -14.28 15.59
N ARG A 389 -17.58 -13.59 15.05
CA ARG A 389 -17.78 -12.35 14.26
C ARG A 389 -17.65 -12.62 12.78
N VAL A 390 -18.64 -12.21 11.99
CA VAL A 390 -18.64 -12.33 10.53
C VAL A 390 -18.08 -11.06 9.92
N ILE A 391 -16.94 -11.16 9.25
CA ILE A 391 -16.33 -10.02 8.58
C ILE A 391 -16.49 -10.24 7.08
N GLY A 392 -17.43 -9.50 6.48
CA GLY A 392 -17.80 -9.68 5.09
C GLY A 392 -17.18 -8.69 4.10
N LYS A 393 -16.79 -9.18 2.90
CA LYS A 393 -16.33 -8.51 1.63
C LYS A 393 -14.99 -7.82 1.78
N ARG A 394 -14.38 -7.63 0.60
CA ARG A 394 -13.77 -6.36 0.15
C ARG A 394 -14.60 -5.13 0.58
N HIS A 395 -14.70 -4.84 1.86
CA HIS A 395 -14.82 -3.47 2.31
C HIS A 395 -13.43 -2.90 2.06
N LYS A 396 -13.29 -2.13 0.97
CA LYS A 396 -12.28 -1.09 0.91
C LYS A 396 -12.37 -0.36 2.23
N LEU A 397 -11.37 -0.59 3.08
CA LEU A 397 -11.33 -0.27 4.52
C LEU A 397 -12.51 0.62 4.90
N SER A 398 -13.57 0.07 5.49
CA SER A 398 -14.63 0.91 6.07
C SER A 398 -13.97 1.65 7.24
N HIS A 399 -13.51 2.86 6.94
CA HIS A 399 -12.62 3.65 7.78
C HIS A 399 -13.23 3.83 9.16
N LYS A 400 -12.44 3.57 10.21
CA LYS A 400 -12.75 4.15 11.50
C LYS A 400 -12.18 5.55 11.52
N THR A 401 -13.06 6.51 11.78
CA THR A 401 -12.68 7.89 12.03
C THR A 401 -11.80 7.98 13.27
N VAL A 402 -10.56 8.44 13.11
CA VAL A 402 -9.79 8.95 14.25
C VAL A 402 -10.39 10.30 14.58
N THR A 403 -11.33 10.35 15.52
CA THR A 403 -11.72 11.61 16.14
C THR A 403 -10.53 12.07 16.97
N VAL A 404 -9.88 13.15 16.53
CA VAL A 404 -8.79 13.80 17.28
C VAL A 404 -9.34 14.39 18.56
#